data_AF-A0A6J0BCM8-F1
#
_entry.id   AF-A0A6J0BCM8-F1
#
_cell.length_a   1.000
_cell.length_b   1.000
_cell.length_c   1.000
_cell.angle_alpha   90.00
_cell.angle_beta   90.00
_cell.angle_gamma   90.00
#
_symmetry.space_group_name_H-M   'P 1'
#
loop_
_entity.id
_entity.type
_entity.pdbx_description
1 polymer ?
#
loop_
_entity_poly.entity_id
_entity_poly.type
_entity_poly.pdbx_seq_one_letter_code
_entity_poly.pdbx_strand_id
1 'polypeptide(L)'
;VDLRHMDEKSGSNVVEVGVDLSEFYMSVEWDILEVPAVRNEKFYTCCDEPYLDITFNITMRRKTLFYTVNIIIPCMGISFLTVLTFYLPSDSGEK
;
A
#
# COMPACT_ATOMS: atom_id res chain seq x y z
N VAL A 1 18.89 3.84 -28.57
CA VAL A 1 18.61 4.98 -27.66
C VAL A 1 18.87 4.46 -26.27
N ASP A 2 19.81 5.04 -25.54
CA ASP A 2 20.23 4.52 -24.24
C ASP A 2 19.32 5.10 -23.15
N LEU A 3 18.44 4.28 -22.59
CA LEU A 3 17.48 4.67 -21.56
C LEU A 3 18.14 4.51 -20.19
N ARG A 4 18.85 5.54 -19.74
CA ARG A 4 19.43 5.62 -18.39
C ARG A 4 18.71 6.65 -17.54
N HIS A 5 18.44 6.31 -16.29
CA HIS A 5 17.84 7.22 -15.33
C HIS A 5 18.90 8.21 -14.82
N MET A 6 18.52 9.46 -14.53
CA MET A 6 19.47 10.50 -14.07
C MET A 6 20.11 10.16 -12.72
N ASP A 7 19.37 9.42 -11.87
CA ASP A 7 19.81 8.96 -10.54
C ASP A 7 20.39 7.54 -10.52
N GLU A 8 20.68 6.95 -11.68
CA GLU A 8 21.28 5.63 -11.76
C GLU A 8 22.72 5.65 -11.22
N LYS A 9 23.00 4.89 -10.15
CA LYS A 9 24.37 4.74 -9.62
C LYS A 9 25.18 3.88 -10.59
N SER A 10 26.40 4.34 -10.88
CA SER A 10 27.35 3.63 -11.77
C SER A 10 27.63 2.23 -11.25
N GLY A 11 27.11 1.22 -11.96
CA GLY A 11 27.26 -0.21 -11.63
C GLY A 11 26.04 -0.88 -10.97
N SER A 12 24.92 -0.17 -10.77
CA SER A 12 23.67 -0.78 -10.26
C SER A 12 22.48 -0.54 -11.19
N ASN A 13 21.72 -1.60 -11.44
CA ASN A 13 20.49 -1.56 -12.22
C ASN A 13 19.27 -1.06 -11.43
N VAL A 14 19.45 -0.63 -10.18
CA VAL A 14 18.38 -0.25 -9.26
C VAL A 14 18.50 1.24 -8.93
N VAL A 15 17.39 1.96 -9.07
CA VAL A 15 17.22 3.35 -8.68
C VAL A 15 16.30 3.38 -7.48
N GLU A 16 16.76 3.88 -6.34
CA GLU A 16 15.99 3.88 -5.08
C GLU A 16 14.74 4.77 -5.16
N VAL A 17 14.84 5.91 -5.85
CA VAL A 17 13.72 6.82 -6.13
C VAL A 17 13.49 6.83 -7.63
N GLY A 18 12.63 5.94 -8.10
CA GLY A 18 12.29 5.81 -9.52
C GLY A 18 11.25 6.82 -10.01
N VAL A 19 10.48 7.41 -9.10
CA VAL A 19 9.37 8.30 -9.42
C VAL A 19 9.47 9.58 -8.60
N ASP A 20 9.37 10.72 -9.27
CA ASP A 20 9.24 12.00 -8.60
C ASP A 20 7.85 12.14 -7.98
N LEU A 21 7.80 12.29 -6.66
CA LEU A 21 6.57 12.43 -5.88
C LEU A 21 6.31 13.88 -5.46
N SER A 22 7.08 14.85 -5.96
CA SER A 22 6.97 16.26 -5.56
C SER A 22 5.60 16.88 -5.84
N GLU A 23 4.96 16.46 -6.94
CA GLU A 23 3.61 16.90 -7.33
C GLU A 23 2.51 15.88 -6.95
N PHE A 24 2.86 14.84 -6.17
CA PHE A 24 1.91 13.80 -5.82
C PHE A 24 0.85 14.31 -4.83
N TYR A 25 -0.42 14.13 -5.18
CA TYR A 25 -1.53 14.40 -4.27
C TYR A 25 -1.67 13.27 -3.24
N MET A 26 -1.43 13.60 -1.97
CA MET A 26 -1.45 12.63 -0.88
C MET A 26 -2.83 11.99 -0.70
N SER A 27 -2.86 10.66 -0.76
CA SER A 27 -4.08 9.87 -0.59
C SER A 27 -4.50 9.74 0.88
N VAL A 28 -5.82 9.77 1.11
CA VAL A 28 -6.44 9.62 2.44
C VAL A 28 -6.48 8.14 2.87
N GLU A 29 -6.44 7.22 1.91
CA GLU A 29 -6.55 5.78 2.15
C GLU A 29 -5.21 5.03 2.09
N TRP A 30 -4.21 5.61 1.42
CA TRP A 30 -2.95 4.94 1.13
C TRP A 30 -1.75 5.84 1.40
N ASP A 31 -0.72 5.26 2.02
CA ASP A 31 0.61 5.85 2.13
C ASP A 31 1.55 5.15 1.15
N ILE A 32 2.33 5.94 0.41
CA ILE A 32 3.44 5.43 -0.39
C ILE A 32 4.66 5.32 0.53
N LEU A 33 5.25 4.12 0.63
CA LEU A 33 6.41 3.87 1.48
C LEU A 33 7.71 4.02 0.69
N GLU A 34 7.78 3.42 -0.49
CA GLU A 34 8.96 3.40 -1.35
C GLU A 34 8.54 3.16 -2.81
N VAL A 35 9.33 3.70 -3.74
CA VAL A 35 9.11 3.53 -5.19
C VAL A 35 10.43 3.27 -5.92
N PRO A 36 11.09 2.12 -5.71
CA PRO A 36 12.29 1.77 -6.46
C PRO A 36 11.96 1.44 -7.92
N ALA A 37 12.88 1.80 -8.82
CA ALA A 37 12.87 1.37 -10.22
C ALA A 37 14.03 0.42 -10.50
N VAL A 38 13.80 -0.58 -11.35
CA VAL A 38 14.81 -1.54 -11.78
C VAL A 38 14.86 -1.56 -13.30
N ARG A 39 16.05 -1.32 -13.86
CA ARG A 39 16.34 -1.46 -15.29
C ARG A 39 16.77 -2.89 -15.57
N ASN A 40 16.05 -3.60 -16.43
CA ASN A 40 16.44 -4.94 -16.87
C ASN A 40 16.74 -4.95 -18.37
N GLU A 41 17.68 -5.80 -18.75
CA GLU A 41 18.04 -6.09 -20.13
C GLU A 41 17.75 -7.56 -20.39
N LYS A 42 16.78 -7.86 -21.25
CA LYS A 42 16.36 -9.23 -21.57
C LYS A 42 16.59 -9.54 -23.04
N PHE A 43 17.20 -10.70 -23.28
CA PHE A 43 17.27 -11.32 -24.60
C PHE A 43 16.10 -12.27 -24.77
N TYR A 44 15.33 -12.07 -25.83
CA TYR A 44 14.21 -12.95 -26.17
C TYR A 44 14.64 -13.97 -27.23
N THR A 45 14.04 -15.15 -27.24
CA THR A 45 14.41 -16.23 -28.17
C THR A 45 14.16 -15.92 -29.65
N CYS A 46 13.44 -14.83 -29.94
CA CYS A 46 13.13 -14.40 -31.30
C CYS A 46 14.20 -13.52 -31.93
N CYS A 47 15.08 -12.89 -31.16
CA CYS A 47 15.99 -11.83 -31.62
C CYS A 47 17.30 -11.83 -30.85
N ASP A 48 18.41 -11.53 -31.53
CA ASP A 48 19.75 -11.45 -30.93
C ASP A 48 19.99 -10.10 -30.22
N GLU A 49 19.09 -9.13 -30.39
CA GLU A 49 19.18 -7.82 -29.74
C GLU A 49 18.55 -7.80 -28.33
N PRO A 50 19.18 -7.12 -27.34
CA PRO A 50 18.61 -6.97 -26.00
C PRO A 50 17.46 -5.96 -26.00
N TYR A 51 16.38 -6.32 -25.32
CA TYR A 51 15.26 -5.44 -25.03
C TYR A 51 15.38 -4.89 -23.61
N LEU A 52 15.26 -3.57 -23.50
CA LEU A 52 15.31 -2.83 -22.24
C LEU A 52 13.91 -2.71 -21.65
N ASP A 53 13.77 -3.07 -20.38
CA ASP A 53 12.57 -2.80 -19.58
C ASP A 53 12.92 -2.04 -18.30
N ILE A 54 12.02 -1.17 -17.87
CA ILE A 54 12.12 -0.46 -16.59
C ILE A 54 10.90 -0.84 -15.77
N THR A 55 11.14 -1.50 -14.64
CA THR A 55 10.09 -1.96 -13.73
C THR A 55 10.07 -1.08 -12.50
N PHE A 56 8.95 -0.39 -12.27
CA PHE A 56 8.71 0.38 -11.05
C PHE A 56 7.96 -0.49 -10.04
N ASN A 57 8.53 -0.64 -8.84
CA ASN A 57 7.87 -1.33 -7.74
C ASN A 57 7.35 -0.29 -6.75
N ILE A 58 6.04 -0.24 -6.53
CA ILE A 58 5.39 0.75 -5.67
C ILE A 58 4.90 0.03 -4.41
N THR A 59 5.56 0.27 -3.28
CA THR A 59 5.13 -0.29 -2.00
C THR A 59 4.16 0.68 -1.32
N MET A 60 2.90 0.26 -1.16
CA MET A 60 1.84 1.06 -0.54
C MET A 60 1.30 0.44 0.75
N ARG A 61 0.95 1.27 1.72
CA ARG A 61 0.33 0.88 3.00
C ARG A 61 -1.08 1.47 3.11
N ARG A 62 -2.05 0.68 3.58
CA ARG A 62 -3.42 1.15 3.84
C ARG A 62 -3.52 1.93 5.16
N LYS A 63 -4.15 3.11 5.13
CA LYS A 63 -4.57 3.87 6.32
C LYS A 63 -5.85 3.26 6.88
N THR A 64 -5.76 2.66 8.06
CA THR A 64 -6.90 1.97 8.71
C THR A 64 -7.79 2.88 9.56
N LEU A 65 -7.44 4.16 9.71
CA LEU A 65 -8.12 5.10 10.62
C LEU A 65 -9.64 5.18 10.39
N PHE A 66 -10.06 5.31 9.12
CA PHE A 66 -11.49 5.38 8.77
C PHE A 66 -12.24 4.08 9.13
N TYR A 67 -11.61 2.92 8.87
CA TYR A 67 -12.20 1.61 9.12
C TYR A 67 -12.31 1.34 10.63
N THR A 68 -11.28 1.69 11.41
CA THR A 68 -11.29 1.50 12.85
C THR A 68 -12.39 2.32 13.52
N VAL A 69 -12.52 3.59 13.19
CA VAL A 69 -13.50 4.47 13.85
C VAL A 69 -14.94 4.12 13.44
N ASN A 70 -15.19 3.89 12.15
CA ASN A 70 -16.56 3.74 11.66
C ASN A 70 -17.10 2.30 11.70
N ILE A 71 -16.23 1.29 11.77
CA ILE A 71 -16.65 -0.12 11.75
C ILE A 71 -16.28 -0.82 13.06
N ILE A 72 -15.04 -0.70 13.53
CA ILE A 72 -14.59 -1.43 14.73
C ILE A 72 -15.25 -0.89 16.00
N ILE A 73 -15.27 0.44 16.21
CA ILE A 73 -15.89 1.03 17.41
C ILE A 73 -17.38 0.66 17.57
N PRO A 74 -18.27 0.84 16.57
CA PRO A 74 -19.67 0.46 16.75
C PRO A 74 -19.84 -1.05 16.95
N CYS A 75 -19.03 -1.89 16.29
CA CYS A 75 -19.08 -3.35 16.46
C CYS A 75 -18.70 -3.78 17.90
N MET A 76 -17.64 -3.18 18.46
CA MET A 76 -17.24 -3.39 19.85
C MET A 76 -18.31 -2.90 20.83
N GLY A 77 -18.95 -1.76 20.53
CA GLY A 77 -20.05 -1.23 21.33
C GLY A 77 -21.24 -2.19 21.42
N ILE A 78 -21.69 -2.72 20.27
CA ILE A 78 -22.78 -3.71 20.24
C ILE A 78 -22.39 -4.98 20.99
N SER A 79 -21.16 -5.47 20.80
CA SER A 79 -20.65 -6.66 21.48
C SER A 79 -20.58 -6.49 23.01
N PHE A 80 -20.34 -5.27 23.50
CA PHE A 80 -20.38 -4.97 24.92
C PHE A 80 -21.82 -4.92 25.45
N LEU A 81 -22.73 -4.32 24.70
CA LEU A 81 -24.15 -4.26 25.05
C LEU A 81 -24.76 -5.65 25.21
N THR A 82 -24.41 -6.61 24.34
CA THR A 82 -24.93 -7.99 24.45
C THR A 82 -24.46 -8.70 25.73
N VAL A 83 -23.23 -8.48 26.18
CA VAL A 83 -22.74 -9.02 27.47
C VAL A 83 -23.47 -8.36 28.64
N LEU A 84 -23.69 -7.04 28.57
CA LEU A 84 -24.39 -6.29 29.61
C LEU A 84 -25.85 -6.74 29.77
N THR A 85 -26.52 -7.17 28.70
CA THR A 85 -27.86 -7.77 28.76
C THR A 85 -27.92 -9.01 29.66
N PHE A 86 -26.87 -9.84 29.71
CA PHE A 86 -26.83 -11.00 30.61
C PHE A 86 -26.60 -10.62 32.08
N TYR A 87 -26.00 -9.45 32.33
CA TYR A 87 -25.80 -8.93 33.69
C TYR A 87 -27.06 -8.25 34.24
N LEU A 88 -27.92 -7.71 33.39
CA LEU A 88 -29.15 -7.06 33.82
C LEU A 88 -30.13 -8.12 34.40
N PRO A 89 -30.52 -8.01 35.68
CA PRO A 89 -31.43 -8.98 36.29
C PRO A 89 -32.78 -8.99 35.55
N SER A 90 -33.29 -10.19 35.31
CA SER A 90 -34.45 -10.46 34.44
C SER A 90 -35.79 -9.96 34.97
N ASP A 91 -35.79 -9.27 36.11
CA ASP A 91 -36.99 -8.77 36.82
C ASP A 91 -37.49 -7.43 36.26
N SER A 92 -36.74 -6.82 35.34
CA SER A 92 -37.09 -5.53 34.72
C SER A 92 -38.00 -5.64 33.50
N GLY A 93 -38.36 -6.85 33.03
CA GLY A 93 -39.30 -7.05 31.92
C GLY A 93 -38.86 -6.56 30.52
N GLU A 94 -37.67 -5.95 30.41
CA GLU A 94 -37.12 -5.30 29.20
C GLU A 94 -36.06 -6.15 28.48
N LYS A 95 -35.96 -7.43 28.84
CA LYS A 95 -35.13 -8.44 28.15
C LYS A 95 -35.83 -9.01 26.92
#